data_AF-A0A2K8P1Y5-F1
#
_entry.id   AF-A0A2K8P1Y5-F1
#
_cell.length_a   1.000
_cell.length_b   1.000
_cell.length_c   1.000
_cell.angle_alpha   90.00
_cell.angle_beta   90.00
_cell.angle_gamma   90.00
#
_symmetry.space_group_name_H-M   'P 1'
#
loop_
_entity.id
_entity.type
_entity.pdbx_description
1 polymer ?
#
loop_
_entity_poly.entity_id
_entity_poly.type
_entity_poly.pdbx_seq_one_letter_code
_entity_poly.pdbx_strand_id
1 'polypeptide(L)'
;MFIKENLKNYSLILMIKILELKKSYWDKYKHVNLQEKDKFALQEIKKVFNENLKQFGYQEIDKELRQKGIIINHKKILRIMNTYGIRAQYVQKMIKKTLIHKVMESYIDAYPDLIQRKFNQVQTRFSVLYTDVTYHIWGTKRFYQSTIIDGHTKEIVHAEISKINDLKLVLDNLNGAIKQIKKIKRSEWNYYPFRSRISVHIKRLKKSMWCRQSYYINWCCIYLRR
;
A
#
# COMPACT_ATOMS: atom_id res chain seq x y z
N MET A 1 -1.03 42.65 13.73
CA MET A 1 -0.30 42.45 15.01
C MET A 1 -0.35 43.77 15.76
N PHE A 2 -0.99 43.79 16.92
CA PHE A 2 -1.34 44.98 17.72
C PHE A 2 -0.22 46.04 17.83
N ILE A 3 1.01 45.63 18.17
CA ILE A 3 2.17 46.54 18.29
C ILE A 3 2.44 47.26 16.97
N LYS A 4 2.37 46.55 15.84
CA LYS A 4 2.72 47.08 14.52
C LYS A 4 1.70 48.08 13.98
N GLU A 5 0.43 47.89 14.31
CA GLU A 5 -0.66 48.80 13.95
C GLU A 5 -0.60 50.12 14.74
N ASN A 6 -0.05 50.09 15.95
CA ASN A 6 -0.04 51.22 16.89
C ASN A 6 1.32 51.94 17.02
N LEU A 7 2.33 51.54 16.24
CA LEU A 7 3.66 52.19 16.19
C LEU A 7 3.61 53.68 15.82
N LYS A 8 2.57 54.13 15.11
CA LYS A 8 2.41 55.54 14.73
C LYS A 8 1.94 56.41 15.90
N ASN A 9 1.25 55.82 16.87
CA ASN A 9 0.56 56.54 17.94
C ASN A 9 1.31 56.44 19.28
N TYR A 10 2.11 55.39 19.49
CA TYR A 10 2.75 55.11 20.78
C TYR A 10 4.21 54.65 20.63
N SER A 11 5.03 54.95 21.64
CA SER A 11 6.41 54.50 21.72
C SER A 11 6.51 52.98 21.92
N LEU A 12 7.37 52.32 21.13
CA LEU A 12 7.62 50.89 21.21
C LEU A 12 8.02 50.42 22.62
N ILE A 13 8.85 51.20 23.30
CA ILE A 13 9.33 50.87 24.65
C ILE A 13 8.15 50.80 25.63
N LEU A 14 7.20 51.73 25.51
CA LEU A 14 6.02 51.83 26.35
C LEU A 14 5.06 50.65 26.10
N MET A 15 4.81 50.32 24.84
CA MET A 15 3.96 49.19 24.46
C MET A 15 4.52 47.84 24.91
N ILE A 16 5.83 47.62 24.74
CA ILE A 16 6.49 46.40 25.20
C ILE A 16 6.39 46.26 26.73
N LYS A 17 6.53 47.37 27.46
CA LYS A 17 6.42 47.41 28.93
C LYS A 17 4.99 47.12 29.41
N ILE A 18 3.96 47.71 28.79
CA ILE A 18 2.55 47.52 29.16
C ILE A 18 2.07 46.09 28.85
N LEU A 19 2.52 45.53 27.73
CA LEU A 19 2.16 44.16 27.33
C LEU A 19 3.00 43.08 28.05
N GLU A 20 3.91 43.49 28.95
CA GLU A 20 4.83 42.61 29.67
C GLU A 20 5.64 41.69 28.75
N LEU A 21 5.98 42.17 27.55
CA LEU A 21 6.73 41.41 26.57
C LEU A 21 8.23 41.70 26.69
N LYS A 22 9.06 40.72 26.33
CA LYS A 22 10.51 40.94 26.17
C LYS A 22 10.78 41.61 24.82
N LYS A 23 11.79 42.49 24.75
CA LYS A 23 12.22 43.13 23.48
C LYS A 23 12.53 42.12 22.38
N SER A 24 13.09 40.96 22.75
CA SER A 24 13.35 39.83 21.84
C SER A 24 12.10 39.30 21.14
N TYR A 25 10.92 39.44 21.75
CA TYR A 25 9.65 39.10 21.13
C TYR A 25 9.36 40.01 19.93
N TRP A 26 9.54 41.33 20.09
CA TRP A 26 9.40 42.27 18.97
C TRP A 26 10.41 41.97 17.85
N ASP A 27 11.67 41.68 18.17
CA ASP A 27 12.69 41.39 17.17
C ASP A 27 12.38 40.13 16.34
N LYS A 28 11.74 39.13 16.95
CA LYS A 28 11.26 37.93 16.27
C LYS A 28 10.12 38.22 15.28
N TYR A 29 9.21 39.13 15.64
CA TYR A 29 7.97 39.37 14.89
C TYR A 29 7.96 40.65 14.04
N LYS A 30 8.94 41.55 14.19
CA LYS A 30 9.06 42.79 13.40
C LYS A 30 9.28 42.51 11.90
N HIS A 31 9.92 41.38 11.58
CA HIS A 31 10.20 40.95 10.21
C HIS A 31 9.12 40.07 9.60
N VAL A 32 7.95 39.89 10.24
CA VAL A 32 6.82 39.14 9.65
C VAL A 32 6.32 39.78 8.34
N ASN A 33 6.75 41.01 8.03
CA ASN A 33 6.53 41.67 6.73
C ASN A 33 7.46 41.20 5.58
N LEU A 34 8.09 40.03 5.69
CA LEU A 34 8.77 39.37 4.57
C LEU A 34 7.84 39.07 3.37
N GLN A 35 6.52 39.11 3.59
CA GLN A 35 5.49 38.79 2.59
C GLN A 35 5.55 39.67 1.33
N GLU A 36 5.94 40.95 1.42
CA GLU A 36 6.05 41.82 0.23
C GLU A 36 7.30 41.49 -0.59
N LYS A 37 8.46 41.31 0.06
CA LYS A 37 9.74 41.00 -0.63
C LYS A 37 9.77 39.61 -1.24
N ASP A 38 9.02 38.67 -0.67
CA ASP A 38 8.94 37.30 -1.15
C ASP A 38 7.77 37.07 -2.11
N LYS A 39 6.93 38.09 -2.38
CA LYS A 39 5.72 37.98 -3.22
C LYS A 39 6.02 37.47 -4.62
N PHE A 40 7.03 38.05 -5.28
CA PHE A 40 7.46 37.64 -6.62
C PHE A 40 7.94 36.18 -6.64
N ALA A 41 8.87 35.84 -5.74
CA ALA A 41 9.40 34.48 -5.65
C ALA A 41 8.31 33.45 -5.33
N LEU A 42 7.37 33.78 -4.45
CA LEU A 42 6.24 32.92 -4.11
C LEU A 42 5.32 32.68 -5.33
N GLN A 43 5.04 33.71 -6.13
CA GLN A 43 4.22 33.58 -7.32
C GLN A 43 4.86 32.64 -8.34
N GLU A 44 6.14 32.83 -8.63
CA GLU A 44 6.88 31.98 -9.57
C GLU A 44 7.02 30.54 -9.07
N ILE A 45 7.33 30.34 -7.79
CA ILE A 45 7.37 29.01 -7.17
C ILE A 45 6.01 28.31 -7.28
N LYS A 46 4.90 29.02 -6.98
CA LYS A 46 3.54 28.45 -7.10
C LYS A 46 3.17 28.12 -8.54
N LYS A 47 3.58 28.95 -9.48
CA LYS A 47 3.34 28.74 -10.92
C LYS A 47 4.00 27.46 -11.38
N VAL A 48 5.32 27.34 -11.20
CA VAL A 48 6.09 26.13 -11.48
C VAL A 48 5.51 24.91 -10.78
N PHE A 49 5.18 25.03 -9.49
CA PHE A 49 4.66 23.93 -8.70
C PHE A 49 3.30 23.42 -9.23
N ASN A 50 2.41 24.32 -9.67
CA ASN A 50 1.11 23.95 -10.22
C ASN A 50 1.21 23.42 -11.66
N GLU A 51 2.09 24.00 -12.49
CA GLU A 51 2.37 23.53 -13.87
C GLU A 51 2.83 22.06 -13.86
N ASN A 52 3.58 21.65 -12.84
CA ASN A 52 4.10 20.28 -12.67
C ASN A 52 3.24 19.41 -11.76
N LEU A 53 1.92 19.64 -11.73
CA LEU A 53 0.96 18.82 -10.98
C LEU A 53 1.34 18.61 -9.51
N LYS A 54 2.00 19.61 -8.89
CA LYS A 54 2.45 19.60 -7.49
C LYS A 54 3.49 18.53 -7.15
N GLN A 55 4.18 17.96 -8.14
CA GLN A 55 5.14 16.87 -7.94
C GLN A 55 6.53 17.35 -7.53
N PHE A 56 6.86 18.60 -7.82
CA PHE A 56 8.23 19.10 -7.69
C PHE A 56 8.59 19.51 -6.27
N GLY A 57 9.78 19.11 -5.84
CA GLY A 57 10.43 19.63 -4.65
C GLY A 57 11.21 20.91 -4.95
N TYR A 58 11.89 21.43 -3.94
CA TYR A 58 12.62 22.70 -4.08
C TYR A 58 13.79 22.62 -5.08
N GLN A 59 14.38 21.44 -5.27
CA GLN A 59 15.48 21.24 -6.22
C GLN A 59 15.00 21.28 -7.67
N GLU A 60 13.88 20.62 -7.95
CA GLU A 60 13.24 20.62 -9.26
C GLU A 60 12.72 22.02 -9.59
N ILE A 61 12.12 22.71 -8.61
CA ILE A 61 11.70 24.10 -8.76
C ILE A 61 12.89 25.03 -9.04
N ASP A 62 14.02 24.89 -8.33
CA ASP A 62 15.24 25.69 -8.61
C ASP A 62 15.75 25.47 -10.04
N LYS A 63 15.77 24.22 -10.51
CA LYS A 63 16.18 23.89 -11.89
C LYS A 63 15.26 24.55 -12.92
N GLU A 64 13.95 24.45 -12.73
CA GLU A 64 13.00 25.01 -13.69
C GLU A 64 12.98 26.54 -13.69
N LEU A 65 13.10 27.17 -12.52
CA LEU A 65 13.25 28.63 -12.42
C LEU A 65 14.52 29.10 -13.14
N ARG A 66 15.64 28.38 -12.99
CA ARG A 66 16.87 28.66 -13.74
C ARG A 66 16.67 28.53 -15.25
N GLN A 67 15.96 27.50 -15.71
CA GLN A 67 15.63 27.33 -17.12
C GLN A 67 14.76 28.47 -17.66
N LYS A 68 13.87 29.03 -16.83
CA LYS A 68 13.05 30.22 -17.15
C LYS A 68 13.83 31.54 -17.02
N GLY A 69 15.14 31.51 -16.74
CA GLY A 69 15.99 32.69 -16.56
C GLY A 69 15.82 33.42 -15.22
N ILE A 70 15.08 32.83 -14.28
CA ILE A 70 14.78 33.42 -12.98
C ILE A 70 15.78 32.91 -11.94
N ILE A 71 16.70 33.78 -11.52
CA ILE A 71 17.74 33.43 -10.56
C ILE A 71 17.25 33.71 -9.13
N ILE A 72 16.80 32.66 -8.45
CA ILE A 72 16.46 32.69 -7.03
C ILE A 72 17.38 31.71 -6.30
N ASN A 73 17.91 32.09 -5.14
CA ASN A 73 18.73 31.18 -4.33
C ASN A 73 17.89 29.99 -3.85
N HIS A 74 18.36 28.75 -4.05
CA HIS A 74 17.72 27.51 -3.57
C HIS A 74 17.35 27.54 -2.08
N LYS A 75 18.14 28.20 -1.22
CA LYS A 75 17.81 28.37 0.21
C LYS A 75 16.56 29.23 0.41
N LYS A 76 16.39 30.26 -0.43
CA LYS A 76 15.20 31.13 -0.44
C LYS A 76 13.97 30.35 -0.91
N ILE A 77 14.11 29.55 -1.95
CA ILE A 77 13.04 28.66 -2.46
C ILE A 77 12.59 27.71 -1.34
N LEU A 78 13.53 26.99 -0.72
CA LEU A 78 13.24 26.07 0.38
C LEU A 78 12.55 26.77 1.56
N ARG A 79 13.04 27.95 1.97
CA ARG A 79 12.42 28.74 3.04
C ARG A 79 10.97 29.09 2.69
N ILE A 80 10.72 29.62 1.48
CA ILE A 80 9.38 30.01 1.03
C ILE A 80 8.46 28.79 0.98
N MET A 81 8.89 27.68 0.38
CA MET A 81 8.11 26.45 0.34
C MET A 81 7.71 25.98 1.75
N ASN A 82 8.66 25.98 2.69
CA ASN A 82 8.39 25.62 4.08
C ASN A 82 7.42 26.59 4.78
N THR A 83 7.59 27.90 4.58
CA THR A 83 6.70 28.93 5.17
C THR A 83 5.27 28.81 4.67
N TYR A 84 5.06 28.47 3.40
CA TYR A 84 3.74 28.38 2.77
C TYR A 84 3.20 26.95 2.66
N GLY A 85 3.86 25.96 3.26
CA GLY A 85 3.42 24.56 3.24
C GLY A 85 3.41 23.93 1.84
N ILE A 86 4.19 24.45 0.90
CA ILE A 86 4.30 23.89 -0.46
C ILE A 86 5.21 22.67 -0.37
N ARG A 87 4.62 21.48 -0.51
CA ARG A 87 5.34 20.20 -0.45
C ARG A 87 4.97 19.35 -1.65
N ALA A 88 5.97 18.70 -2.23
CA ALA A 88 5.80 17.76 -3.31
C ALA A 88 4.75 16.71 -2.92
N GLN A 89 3.69 16.62 -3.73
CA GLN A 89 2.66 15.61 -3.63
C GLN A 89 3.09 14.46 -4.54
N TYR A 90 3.56 13.37 -3.94
CA TYR A 90 3.69 12.13 -4.65
C TYR A 90 2.29 11.66 -5.02
N VAL A 91 1.93 11.81 -6.29
CA VAL A 91 0.78 11.08 -6.82
C VAL A 91 1.14 9.61 -6.66
N GLN A 92 0.51 8.93 -5.68
CA GLN A 92 0.45 7.48 -5.72
C GLN A 92 -0.10 7.19 -7.10
N LYS A 93 0.70 6.54 -7.97
CA LYS A 93 0.22 6.08 -9.27
C LYS A 93 -1.10 5.39 -8.98
N MET A 94 -2.21 6.03 -9.33
CA MET A 94 -3.48 5.33 -9.36
C MET A 94 -3.19 4.17 -10.30
N ILE A 95 -3.06 2.97 -9.75
CA ILE A 95 -3.03 1.76 -10.53
C ILE A 95 -4.35 1.85 -11.28
N LYS A 96 -4.31 2.32 -12.54
CA LYS A 96 -5.50 2.37 -13.40
C LYS A 96 -5.98 0.94 -13.33
N LYS A 97 -7.08 0.70 -12.60
CA LYS A 97 -7.68 -0.62 -12.51
C LYS A 97 -7.89 -1.02 -13.95
N THR A 98 -7.07 -1.94 -14.43
CA THR A 98 -7.12 -2.40 -15.81
C THR A 98 -8.52 -2.94 -16.05
N LEU A 99 -8.97 -3.04 -17.30
CA LEU A 99 -10.26 -3.65 -17.62
C LEU A 99 -10.42 -5.03 -16.94
N ILE A 100 -9.30 -5.74 -16.75
CA ILE A 100 -9.17 -6.98 -15.99
C ILE A 100 -9.66 -6.84 -14.53
N HIS A 101 -9.31 -5.76 -13.81
CA HIS A 101 -9.80 -5.54 -12.44
C HIS A 101 -11.31 -5.29 -12.39
N LYS A 102 -11.89 -4.58 -13.37
CA LYS A 102 -13.35 -4.37 -13.46
C LYS A 102 -14.10 -5.67 -13.76
N VAL A 103 -13.54 -6.49 -14.67
CA VAL A 103 -14.08 -7.83 -14.96
C VAL A 103 -13.97 -8.71 -13.73
N MET A 104 -12.82 -8.72 -13.03
CA MET A 104 -12.65 -9.52 -11.82
C MET A 104 -13.58 -9.09 -10.67
N GLU A 105 -13.88 -7.80 -10.49
CA GLU A 105 -14.89 -7.35 -9.50
C GLU A 105 -16.25 -8.05 -9.75
N SER A 106 -16.70 -8.14 -11.00
CA SER A 106 -17.96 -8.85 -11.33
C SER A 106 -17.91 -10.38 -11.10
N TYR A 107 -16.73 -10.99 -11.20
CA TYR A 107 -16.54 -12.43 -10.91
C TYR A 107 -16.35 -12.73 -9.42
N ILE A 108 -15.87 -11.76 -8.63
CA ILE A 108 -15.73 -11.90 -7.18
C ILE A 108 -17.11 -12.00 -6.53
N ASP A 109 -18.12 -11.29 -7.04
CA ASP A 109 -19.51 -11.39 -6.56
C ASP A 109 -20.16 -12.76 -6.85
N ALA A 110 -19.57 -13.59 -7.72
CA ALA A 110 -20.08 -14.91 -8.04
C ALA A 110 -19.90 -15.95 -6.91
N TYR A 111 -19.02 -15.68 -5.92
CA TYR A 111 -18.76 -16.58 -4.80
C TYR A 111 -18.71 -15.82 -3.47
N PRO A 112 -19.51 -16.21 -2.46
CA PRO A 112 -19.50 -15.52 -1.17
C PRO A 112 -18.16 -15.71 -0.45
N ASP A 113 -17.64 -14.65 0.17
CA ASP A 113 -16.50 -14.73 1.09
C ASP A 113 -16.91 -15.46 2.38
N LEU A 114 -16.66 -16.77 2.40
CA LEU A 114 -16.95 -17.64 3.54
C LEU A 114 -16.10 -17.33 4.79
N ILE A 115 -14.96 -16.64 4.61
CA ILE A 115 -14.00 -16.37 5.68
C ILE A 115 -14.19 -14.95 6.24
N GLN A 116 -14.83 -14.06 5.48
CA GLN A 116 -15.06 -12.65 5.86
C GLN A 116 -13.75 -11.95 6.26
N ARG A 117 -12.65 -12.27 5.58
CA ARG A 117 -11.28 -11.84 5.91
C ARG A 117 -10.80 -12.15 7.35
N LYS A 118 -11.45 -13.06 8.07
CA LYS A 118 -11.06 -13.52 9.43
C LYS A 118 -9.97 -14.59 9.38
N PHE A 119 -8.83 -14.28 8.75
CA PHE A 119 -7.76 -15.27 8.47
C PHE A 119 -7.08 -15.88 9.70
N ASN A 120 -7.19 -15.22 10.86
CA ASN A 120 -6.59 -15.62 12.13
C ASN A 120 -7.56 -16.33 13.08
N GLN A 121 -8.82 -16.51 12.68
CA GLN A 121 -9.87 -17.10 13.53
C GLN A 121 -10.23 -18.54 13.12
N VAL A 122 -9.37 -19.19 12.34
CA VAL A 122 -9.55 -20.59 11.93
C VAL A 122 -9.22 -21.47 13.12
N GLN A 123 -10.22 -22.16 13.68
CA GLN A 123 -10.08 -22.93 14.94
C GLN A 123 -9.67 -24.40 14.74
N THR A 124 -9.81 -24.93 13.51
CA THR A 124 -9.61 -26.36 13.26
C THR A 124 -8.60 -26.59 12.15
N ARG A 125 -7.64 -27.49 12.40
CA ARG A 125 -6.62 -27.89 11.44
C ARG A 125 -7.24 -28.47 10.18
N PHE A 126 -6.72 -28.08 9.02
CA PHE A 126 -7.17 -28.50 7.68
C PHE A 126 -8.62 -28.13 7.33
N SER A 127 -9.25 -27.19 8.06
CA SER A 127 -10.58 -26.68 7.72
C SER A 127 -10.54 -25.63 6.60
N VAL A 128 -9.50 -24.80 6.62
CA VAL A 128 -9.25 -23.75 5.64
C VAL A 128 -7.80 -23.88 5.20
N LEU A 129 -7.58 -23.95 3.89
CA LEU A 129 -6.25 -23.96 3.29
C LEU A 129 -6.04 -22.68 2.49
N TYR A 130 -4.92 -22.02 2.75
CA TYR A 130 -4.49 -20.85 2.03
C TYR A 130 -3.50 -21.23 0.94
N THR A 131 -3.68 -20.69 -0.25
CA THR A 131 -2.82 -21.00 -1.39
C THR A 131 -2.34 -19.71 -2.02
N ASP A 132 -1.05 -19.67 -2.32
CA ASP A 132 -0.45 -18.56 -3.05
C ASP A 132 0.59 -19.08 -4.05
N VAL A 133 0.78 -18.33 -5.13
CA VAL A 133 1.83 -18.58 -6.12
C VAL A 133 2.77 -17.40 -6.13
N THR A 134 3.97 -17.61 -5.59
CA THR A 134 5.04 -16.63 -5.57
C THR A 134 6.06 -16.94 -6.66
N TYR A 135 6.86 -15.96 -7.07
CA TYR A 135 7.95 -16.18 -8.01
C TYR A 135 9.29 -15.84 -7.38
N HIS A 136 10.31 -16.61 -7.75
CA HIS A 136 11.70 -16.42 -7.38
C HIS A 136 12.53 -16.18 -8.62
N ILE A 137 13.49 -15.26 -8.52
CA ILE A 137 14.41 -14.94 -9.62
C ILE A 137 15.78 -15.51 -9.25
N TRP A 138 16.33 -16.33 -10.13
CA TRP A 138 17.69 -16.87 -10.00
C TRP A 138 18.46 -16.66 -11.30
N GLY A 139 19.42 -15.74 -11.26
CA GLY A 139 20.09 -15.23 -12.45
C GLY A 139 19.08 -14.58 -13.40
N THR A 140 19.07 -15.04 -14.66
CA THR A 140 18.14 -14.57 -15.69
C THR A 140 16.82 -15.34 -15.75
N LYS A 141 16.65 -16.37 -14.91
CA LYS A 141 15.51 -17.28 -14.94
C LYS A 141 14.53 -17.00 -13.81
N ARG A 142 13.25 -17.24 -14.07
CA ARG A 142 12.15 -17.16 -13.10
C ARG A 142 11.65 -18.56 -12.76
N PHE A 143 11.35 -18.76 -11.49
CA PHE A 143 10.71 -19.97 -10.95
C PHE A 143 9.45 -19.54 -10.21
N TYR A 144 8.44 -20.39 -10.23
CA TYR A 144 7.17 -20.17 -9.57
C TYR A 144 7.00 -21.23 -8.50
N GLN A 145 6.71 -20.80 -7.29
CA GLN A 145 6.45 -21.67 -6.16
C GLN A 145 4.97 -21.53 -5.78
N SER A 146 4.22 -22.62 -5.91
CA SER A 146 2.89 -22.73 -5.34
C SER A 146 3.03 -23.30 -3.93
N THR A 147 2.43 -22.65 -2.94
CA THR A 147 2.48 -23.11 -1.53
C THR A 147 1.06 -23.21 -0.97
N ILE A 148 0.79 -24.30 -0.25
CA ILE A 148 -0.46 -24.53 0.48
C ILE A 148 -0.13 -24.50 1.98
N ILE A 149 -0.81 -23.62 2.71
CA ILE A 149 -0.62 -23.38 4.15
C ILE A 149 -1.91 -23.70 4.88
N ASP A 150 -1.80 -24.33 6.06
CA ASP A 150 -2.95 -24.55 6.92
C ASP A 150 -3.41 -23.26 7.61
N GLY A 151 -4.71 -23.00 7.60
CA GLY A 151 -5.26 -21.77 8.14
C GLY A 151 -5.16 -21.65 9.66
N HIS A 152 -5.16 -22.79 10.38
CA HIS A 152 -5.06 -22.85 11.83
C HIS A 152 -3.59 -22.88 12.29
N THR A 153 -2.79 -23.86 11.86
CA THR A 153 -1.41 -24.00 12.35
C THR A 153 -0.41 -23.08 11.66
N LYS A 154 -0.78 -22.50 10.50
CA LYS A 154 0.13 -21.72 9.63
C LYS A 154 1.31 -22.54 9.09
N GLU A 155 1.28 -23.85 9.22
CA GLU A 155 2.30 -24.73 8.68
C GLU A 155 2.12 -24.93 7.18
N ILE A 156 3.23 -25.11 6.48
CA ILE A 156 3.22 -25.47 5.07
C ILE A 156 2.77 -26.93 4.95
N VAL A 157 1.63 -27.14 4.30
CA VAL A 157 1.09 -28.48 4.01
C VAL A 157 1.83 -29.09 2.82
N HIS A 158 2.05 -28.31 1.76
CA HIS A 158 2.84 -28.73 0.62
C HIS A 158 3.27 -27.51 -0.21
N ALA A 159 4.36 -27.68 -0.94
CA ALA A 159 4.83 -26.69 -1.89
C ALA A 159 5.39 -27.40 -3.12
N GLU A 160 5.13 -26.81 -4.29
CA GLU A 160 5.61 -27.30 -5.58
C GLU A 160 6.30 -26.13 -6.30
N ILE A 161 7.38 -26.42 -7.02
CA ILE A 161 8.16 -25.41 -7.77
C ILE A 161 8.19 -25.79 -9.24
N SER A 162 7.89 -24.85 -10.11
CA SER A 162 7.96 -25.00 -11.57
C SER A 162 8.67 -23.81 -12.21
N LYS A 163 9.17 -24.00 -13.43
CA LYS A 163 9.68 -22.91 -14.28
C LYS A 163 8.56 -22.10 -14.91
N ILE A 164 7.34 -22.65 -14.96
CA ILE A 164 6.19 -22.09 -15.65
C ILE A 164 5.04 -21.93 -14.64
N ASN A 165 4.37 -20.78 -14.68
CA ASN A 165 3.15 -20.55 -13.92
C ASN A 165 1.94 -21.05 -14.72
N ASP A 166 1.61 -22.32 -14.53
CA ASP A 166 0.51 -22.99 -15.22
C ASP A 166 -0.47 -23.67 -14.24
N LEU A 167 -1.60 -24.14 -14.78
CA LEU A 167 -2.58 -24.88 -13.98
C LEU A 167 -2.00 -26.18 -13.42
N LYS A 168 -1.03 -26.77 -14.13
CA LYS A 168 -0.36 -28.01 -13.72
C LYS A 168 0.37 -27.82 -12.39
N LEU A 169 1.15 -26.75 -12.23
CA LEU A 169 1.80 -26.40 -10.96
C LEU A 169 0.81 -26.39 -9.79
N VAL A 170 -0.35 -25.74 -9.98
CA VAL A 170 -1.38 -25.63 -8.92
C VAL A 170 -2.04 -26.97 -8.64
N LEU A 171 -2.35 -27.75 -9.68
CA LEU A 171 -2.97 -29.07 -9.56
C LEU A 171 -2.05 -30.08 -8.89
N ASP A 172 -0.78 -30.10 -9.27
CA ASP A 172 0.23 -30.99 -8.71
C ASP A 172 0.44 -30.70 -7.23
N ASN A 173 0.54 -29.41 -6.86
CA ASN A 173 0.61 -28.99 -5.46
C ASN A 173 -0.65 -29.40 -4.67
N LEU A 174 -1.84 -29.19 -5.23
CA LEU A 174 -3.09 -29.60 -4.58
C LEU A 174 -3.15 -31.12 -4.36
N ASN A 175 -2.76 -31.91 -5.37
CA ASN A 175 -2.72 -33.35 -5.26
C ASN A 175 -1.71 -33.82 -4.21
N GLY A 176 -0.54 -33.18 -4.14
CA GLY A 176 0.47 -33.43 -3.11
C GLY A 176 -0.05 -33.12 -1.70
N ALA A 177 -0.67 -31.95 -1.50
CA ALA A 177 -1.27 -31.58 -0.22
C ALA A 177 -2.36 -32.57 0.22
N ILE A 178 -3.25 -32.99 -0.69
CA ILE A 178 -4.28 -33.99 -0.36
C ILE A 178 -3.66 -35.32 0.07
N LYS A 179 -2.57 -35.76 -0.59
CA LYS A 179 -1.84 -36.97 -0.20
C LYS A 179 -1.23 -36.82 1.20
N GLN A 180 -0.64 -35.68 1.51
CA GLN A 180 -0.06 -35.43 2.84
C GLN A 180 -1.11 -35.40 3.95
N ILE A 181 -2.21 -34.66 3.75
CA ILE A 181 -3.32 -34.59 4.72
C ILE A 181 -3.89 -35.99 4.98
N LYS A 182 -4.05 -36.82 3.93
CA LYS A 182 -4.51 -38.21 4.08
C LYS A 182 -3.56 -39.09 4.88
N LYS A 183 -2.25 -38.85 4.84
CA LYS A 183 -1.26 -39.57 5.65
C LYS A 183 -1.36 -39.17 7.13
N ILE A 184 -1.38 -37.87 7.41
CA ILE A 184 -1.44 -37.31 8.78
C ILE A 184 -2.72 -37.76 9.50
N LYS A 185 -3.88 -37.66 8.83
CA LYS A 185 -5.15 -38.15 9.38
C LYS A 185 -5.18 -39.66 9.64
N ARG A 186 -4.22 -40.42 9.12
CA ARG A 186 -4.10 -41.87 9.33
C ARG A 186 -3.17 -42.20 10.50
N SER A 187 -2.22 -41.33 10.83
CA SER A 187 -1.33 -41.45 12.00
C SER A 187 -1.93 -40.85 13.29
N GLU A 188 -2.81 -39.85 13.19
CA GLU A 188 -3.51 -39.21 14.34
C GLU A 188 -4.76 -39.99 14.82
N TRP A 189 -4.83 -41.32 14.65
CA TRP A 189 -5.99 -42.15 15.06
C TRP A 189 -6.16 -42.36 16.57
N ASN A 190 -5.58 -41.49 17.39
CA ASN A 190 -5.87 -41.36 18.82
C ASN A 190 -6.43 -39.96 19.14
N TYR A 191 -7.50 -39.52 18.46
CA TYR A 191 -8.57 -38.70 19.06
C TYR A 191 -9.74 -38.48 18.08
N TYR A 192 -10.90 -38.98 18.51
CA TYR A 192 -12.28 -38.80 18.04
C TYR A 192 -12.81 -39.48 16.75
N PRO A 193 -14.03 -40.08 16.83
CA PRO A 193 -14.59 -40.93 15.79
C PRO A 193 -15.53 -40.12 14.88
N PHE A 194 -15.31 -40.13 13.56
CA PHE A 194 -16.43 -40.17 12.62
C PHE A 194 -15.99 -40.62 11.23
N ARG A 195 -16.41 -41.83 10.88
CA ARG A 195 -16.10 -42.51 9.63
C ARG A 195 -17.34 -42.45 8.74
N SER A 196 -17.35 -41.58 7.72
CA SER A 196 -18.02 -41.79 6.42
C SER A 196 -18.06 -40.50 5.58
N ARG A 197 -17.98 -40.65 4.24
CA ARG A 197 -18.31 -39.66 3.17
C ARG A 197 -17.25 -38.75 2.54
N ILE A 198 -15.95 -39.09 2.56
CA ILE A 198 -14.95 -38.34 1.75
C ILE A 198 -15.01 -38.66 0.23
N SER A 199 -15.64 -39.76 -0.19
CA SER A 199 -15.61 -40.20 -1.61
C SER A 199 -16.46 -39.35 -2.57
N VAL A 200 -17.48 -38.63 -2.08
CA VAL A 200 -18.46 -37.95 -2.95
C VAL A 200 -18.03 -36.53 -3.34
N HIS A 201 -17.22 -35.84 -2.52
CA HIS A 201 -16.90 -34.42 -2.73
C HIS A 201 -15.77 -34.15 -3.74
N ILE A 202 -14.83 -35.10 -3.92
CA ILE A 202 -13.65 -34.92 -4.78
C ILE A 202 -14.01 -34.84 -6.28
N LYS A 203 -15.10 -35.49 -6.71
CA LYS A 203 -15.58 -35.41 -8.12
C LYS A 203 -16.10 -34.02 -8.49
N ARG A 204 -16.51 -33.19 -7.52
CA ARG A 204 -17.12 -31.87 -7.76
C ARG A 204 -16.07 -30.75 -7.91
N LEU A 205 -14.94 -30.84 -7.20
CA LEU A 205 -13.84 -29.86 -7.28
C LEU A 205 -13.08 -29.89 -8.63
N LYS A 206 -13.01 -31.05 -9.29
CA LYS A 206 -12.41 -31.15 -10.63
C LYS A 206 -13.23 -30.43 -11.71
N LYS A 207 -14.55 -30.25 -11.51
CA LYS A 207 -15.44 -29.60 -12.47
C LYS A 207 -15.40 -28.06 -12.38
N SER A 208 -15.03 -27.50 -11.22
CA SER A 208 -14.90 -26.04 -11.02
C SER A 208 -13.54 -25.46 -11.40
N MET A 209 -12.50 -26.30 -11.55
CA MET A 209 -11.16 -25.85 -11.98
C MET A 209 -11.03 -25.66 -13.49
N TRP A 210 -12.02 -26.08 -14.29
CA TRP A 210 -12.04 -25.95 -15.75
C TRP A 210 -12.33 -24.53 -16.27
N CYS A 211 -12.57 -23.54 -15.39
CA CYS A 211 -13.01 -22.20 -15.81
C CYS A 211 -12.12 -21.04 -15.31
N ARG A 212 -10.87 -21.29 -14.91
CA ARG A 212 -10.00 -20.27 -14.31
C ARG A 212 -8.69 -20.14 -15.07
N GLN A 213 -8.74 -19.40 -16.16
CA GLN A 213 -7.55 -18.97 -16.88
C GLN A 213 -7.62 -17.47 -17.08
N SER A 214 -7.10 -16.73 -16.11
CA SER A 214 -6.40 -15.47 -16.35
C SER A 214 -5.82 -14.94 -15.04
N TYR A 215 -4.49 -14.83 -15.06
CA TYR A 215 -3.63 -13.93 -14.31
C TYR A 215 -4.33 -13.02 -13.30
N TYR A 216 -4.11 -13.27 -12.00
CA TYR A 216 -3.46 -12.38 -11.03
C TYR A 216 -3.66 -12.97 -9.62
N ILE A 217 -2.61 -12.79 -8.80
CA ILE A 217 -2.45 -13.26 -7.43
C ILE A 217 -3.60 -12.76 -6.55
N ASN A 218 -4.42 -13.70 -6.09
CA ASN A 218 -5.31 -13.55 -4.95
C ASN A 218 -5.36 -14.91 -4.26
N TRP A 219 -5.18 -14.92 -2.93
CA TRP A 219 -5.24 -16.13 -2.12
C TRP A 219 -6.48 -16.95 -2.44
N CYS A 220 -6.30 -18.09 -3.11
CA CYS A 220 -7.41 -18.97 -3.42
C CYS A 220 -7.66 -19.84 -2.19
N CYS A 221 -8.73 -19.57 -1.45
CA CYS A 221 -9.12 -20.39 -0.30
C CYS A 221 -9.87 -21.63 -0.82
N ILE A 222 -9.29 -22.81 -0.58
CA ILE A 222 -9.95 -24.09 -0.91
C ILE A 222 -10.66 -24.57 0.36
N TYR A 223 -11.99 -24.59 0.31
CA TYR A 223 -12.83 -25.03 1.43
C TYR A 223 -13.06 -26.55 1.33
N LEU A 224 -12.58 -27.32 2.30
CA LEU A 224 -12.95 -28.72 2.46
C LEU A 224 -14.26 -28.79 3.25
N ARG A 225 -15.38 -28.65 2.54
CA ARG A 225 -16.72 -28.74 3.18
C ARG A 225 -16.93 -30.17 3.70
N ARG A 226 -17.48 -30.28 4.93
CA ARG A 226 -17.92 -31.52 5.58
C ARG A 226 -18.95 -32.28 4.74
#